data_AF-A0A936CPG3-F1
#
_entry.id   AF-A0A936CPG3-F1
#
_cell.length_a   1.000
_cell.length_b   1.000
_cell.length_c   1.000
_cell.angle_alpha   90.00
_cell.angle_beta   90.00
_cell.angle_gamma   90.00
#
_symmetry.space_group_name_H-M   'P 1'
#
loop_
_entity.id
_entity.type
_entity.pdbx_description
1 polymer ?
#
loop_
_entity_poly.entity_id
_entity_poly.type
_entity_poly.pdbx_seq_one_letter_code
_entity_poly.pdbx_strand_id
1 'polypeptide(L)'
;MRKFVFAVLMLLAGSDIALADSLRPPLEKQFFDFFAQECVAGMEADAKSMNLDTSQPAIKEGIDRYCSCTSQAVVSYLDPKEIISFANDATKEPVASKMKPHFDRCKGK
;
A
#
# COMPACT_ATOMS: atom_id res chain seq x y z
N MET A 1 -8.97 37.06 -33.66
CA MET A 1 -8.72 36.84 -32.21
C MET A 1 -9.12 35.42 -31.76
N ARG A 2 -8.76 34.36 -32.50
CA ARG A 2 -9.17 32.96 -32.19
C ARG A 2 -7.99 32.01 -31.96
N LYS A 3 -6.74 32.50 -32.14
CA LYS A 3 -5.52 31.69 -32.04
C LYS A 3 -4.80 31.79 -30.68
N PHE A 4 -5.20 32.72 -29.80
CA PHE A 4 -4.55 32.92 -28.49
C PHE A 4 -5.15 32.08 -27.35
N VAL A 5 -6.35 31.52 -27.54
CA VAL A 5 -7.04 30.76 -26.48
C VAL A 5 -6.46 29.34 -26.33
N PHE A 6 -5.85 28.78 -27.39
CA PHE A 6 -5.30 27.43 -27.36
C PHE A 6 -3.94 27.30 -26.65
N ALA A 7 -3.21 28.40 -26.44
CA ALA A 7 -1.90 28.35 -25.79
C ALA A 7 -1.98 28.28 -24.25
N VAL A 8 -3.06 28.79 -23.65
CA VAL A 8 -3.20 28.85 -22.19
C VAL A 8 -3.64 27.52 -21.58
N LEU A 9 -4.36 26.67 -22.32
CA LEU A 9 -4.82 25.36 -21.83
C LEU A 9 -3.70 24.30 -21.72
N MET A 10 -2.59 24.43 -22.45
CA MET A 10 -1.49 23.45 -22.34
C MET A 10 -0.59 23.66 -21.11
N LEU A 11 -0.68 24.80 -20.43
CA LEU A 11 0.15 25.11 -19.26
C LEU A 11 -0.40 24.55 -17.94
N LEU A 12 -1.65 24.08 -17.91
CA LEU A 12 -2.30 23.57 -16.69
C LEU A 12 -2.16 22.06 -16.49
N ALA A 13 -1.73 21.30 -17.52
CA ALA A 13 -1.58 19.85 -17.42
C ALA A 13 -0.25 19.38 -16.78
N GLY A 14 0.71 20.30 -16.58
CA GLY A 14 2.02 19.97 -16.00
C GLY A 14 2.07 20.00 -14.47
N SER A 15 1.10 20.64 -13.82
CA SER A 15 1.05 20.80 -12.35
C SER A 15 0.59 19.55 -11.60
N ASP A 16 -0.17 18.66 -12.25
CA ASP A 16 -0.73 17.47 -11.59
C ASP A 16 0.32 16.38 -11.34
N ILE A 17 1.37 16.30 -12.16
CA ILE A 17 2.42 15.27 -12.04
C ILE A 17 3.35 15.59 -10.86
N ALA A 18 3.76 16.85 -10.71
CA ALA A 18 4.62 17.28 -9.60
C ALA A 18 3.91 17.20 -8.24
N LEU A 19 2.60 17.44 -8.20
CA LEU A 19 1.77 17.21 -7.01
C LEU A 19 1.64 15.72 -6.67
N ALA A 20 1.47 14.85 -7.67
CA ALA A 20 1.41 13.41 -7.45
C ALA A 20 2.72 12.84 -6.88
N ASP A 21 3.88 13.29 -7.39
CA ASP A 21 5.20 12.83 -6.90
C ASP A 21 5.52 13.34 -5.49
N SER A 22 5.11 14.56 -5.14
CA SER A 22 5.30 15.11 -3.79
C SER A 22 4.34 14.51 -2.75
N LEU A 23 3.16 14.05 -3.18
CA LEU A 23 2.21 13.32 -2.34
C LEU A 23 2.55 11.83 -2.21
N ARG A 24 3.41 11.29 -3.07
CA ARG A 24 3.76 9.87 -3.08
C ARG A 24 4.36 9.40 -1.75
N PRO A 25 5.43 9.98 -1.18
CA PRO A 25 5.99 9.52 0.09
C PRO A 25 5.00 9.48 1.27
N PRO A 26 4.16 10.52 1.53
CA PRO A 26 3.18 10.43 2.62
C PRO A 26 2.07 9.41 2.34
N LEU A 27 1.65 9.25 1.08
CA LEU A 27 0.67 8.24 0.69
C LEU A 27 1.22 6.81 0.86
N GLU A 28 2.46 6.56 0.43
CA GLU A 28 3.13 5.27 0.61
C GLU A 28 3.23 4.91 2.10
N LYS A 29 3.58 5.89 2.95
CA LYS A 29 3.61 5.68 4.40
C LYS A 29 2.25 5.33 4.97
N GLN A 30 1.19 6.06 4.60
CA GLN A 30 -0.17 5.79 5.07
C GLN A 30 -0.64 4.40 4.66
N PHE A 31 -0.37 4.00 3.41
CA PHE A 31 -0.66 2.64 2.93
C PHE A 31 0.10 1.59 3.72
N PHE A 32 1.41 1.81 3.91
CA PHE A 32 2.27 0.88 4.65
C PHE A 32 1.75 0.66 6.07
N ASP A 33 1.47 1.75 6.79
CA ASP A 33 1.02 1.71 8.19
C ASP A 33 -0.32 0.97 8.30
N PHE A 34 -1.29 1.32 7.44
CA PHE A 34 -2.61 0.67 7.42
C PHE A 34 -2.49 -0.82 7.09
N PHE A 35 -1.81 -1.16 5.98
CA PHE A 35 -1.71 -2.55 5.54
C PHE A 35 -0.96 -3.41 6.55
N ALA A 36 0.10 -2.88 7.17
CA ALA A 36 0.85 -3.60 8.20
C ALA A 36 -0.04 -3.93 9.41
N GLN A 37 -0.83 -2.96 9.88
CA GLN A 37 -1.73 -3.14 11.02
C GLN A 37 -2.82 -4.17 10.71
N GLU A 38 -3.49 -4.07 9.57
CA GLU A 38 -4.54 -5.01 9.17
C GLU A 38 -3.98 -6.42 8.96
N CYS A 39 -2.79 -6.54 8.38
CA CYS A 39 -2.09 -7.83 8.23
C CYS A 39 -1.80 -8.46 9.59
N VAL A 40 -1.25 -7.70 10.55
CA VAL A 40 -0.95 -8.20 11.89
C VAL A 40 -2.23 -8.65 12.60
N ALA A 41 -3.28 -7.83 12.56
CA ALA A 41 -4.57 -8.15 13.18
C ALA A 41 -5.19 -9.42 12.59
N GLY A 42 -5.14 -9.58 11.26
CA GLY A 42 -5.61 -10.78 10.57
C GLY A 42 -4.81 -12.03 10.95
N MET A 43 -3.48 -11.94 10.94
CA MET A 43 -2.59 -13.05 11.33
C MET A 43 -2.76 -13.44 12.80
N GLU A 44 -2.95 -12.48 13.70
CA GLU A 44 -3.22 -12.75 15.12
C GLU A 44 -4.59 -13.41 15.32
N ALA A 45 -5.61 -13.01 14.56
CA ALA A 45 -6.92 -13.65 14.58
C ALA A 45 -6.88 -15.10 14.07
N ASP A 46 -6.18 -15.33 12.95
CA ASP A 46 -5.98 -16.66 12.38
C ASP A 46 -5.20 -17.56 13.36
N ALA A 47 -4.09 -17.06 13.92
CA ALA A 47 -3.30 -17.78 14.91
C ALA A 47 -4.15 -18.16 16.14
N LYS A 48 -4.98 -17.24 16.64
CA LYS A 48 -5.91 -17.51 17.73
C LYS A 48 -6.94 -18.59 17.35
N SER A 49 -7.46 -18.58 16.12
CA SER A 49 -8.37 -19.64 15.63
C SER A 49 -7.72 -21.02 15.61
N MET A 50 -6.39 -21.07 15.47
CA MET A 50 -5.57 -22.28 15.50
C MET A 50 -5.03 -22.62 16.92
N ASN A 51 -5.46 -21.90 17.96
CA ASN A 51 -4.95 -22.01 19.33
C ASN A 51 -3.42 -21.78 19.45
N LEU A 52 -2.85 -20.94 18.59
CA LEU A 52 -1.47 -20.51 18.68
C LEU A 52 -1.35 -19.29 19.61
N ASP A 53 -0.33 -19.29 20.46
CA ASP A 53 -0.05 -18.18 21.37
C ASP A 53 0.84 -17.14 20.68
N THR A 54 0.22 -16.07 20.18
CA THR A 54 0.91 -14.96 19.52
C THR A 54 1.62 -14.01 20.50
N SER A 55 1.48 -14.20 21.81
CA SER A 55 2.25 -13.43 22.80
C SER A 55 3.70 -13.90 22.90
N GLN A 56 4.03 -15.07 22.34
CA GLN A 56 5.40 -15.55 22.25
C GLN A 56 6.24 -14.60 21.38
N PRO A 57 7.37 -14.07 21.89
CA PRO A 57 8.17 -13.07 21.17
C PRO A 57 8.56 -13.48 19.76
N ALA A 58 8.93 -14.76 19.55
CA ALA A 58 9.32 -15.26 18.24
C ALA A 58 8.17 -15.29 17.21
N ILE A 59 6.95 -15.61 17.67
CA ILE A 59 5.75 -15.64 16.81
C ILE A 59 5.34 -14.21 16.47
N LYS A 60 5.29 -13.33 17.49
CA LYS A 60 4.99 -11.91 17.28
C LYS A 60 5.97 -11.26 16.31
N GLU A 61 7.27 -11.47 16.51
CA GLU A 61 8.31 -10.91 15.65
C GLU A 61 8.22 -11.44 14.21
N GLY A 62 7.88 -12.74 14.03
CA GLY A 62 7.63 -13.32 12.71
C GLY A 62 6.42 -12.71 12.01
N ILE A 63 5.31 -12.50 12.72
CA ILE A 63 4.12 -11.82 12.19
C ILE A 63 4.46 -10.38 11.77
N ASP A 64 5.11 -9.62 12.65
CA ASP A 64 5.48 -8.22 12.41
C ASP A 64 6.45 -8.09 11.23
N ARG A 65 7.45 -8.99 11.13
CA ARG A 65 8.40 -9.04 9.99
C ARG A 65 7.71 -9.39 8.68
N TYR A 66 6.85 -10.42 8.67
CA TYR A 66 6.11 -10.83 7.49
C TYR A 66 5.21 -9.72 6.97
N CYS A 67 4.43 -9.09 7.87
CA CYS A 67 3.51 -8.02 7.51
C CYS A 67 4.26 -6.78 7.02
N SER A 68 5.35 -6.37 7.68
CA SER A 68 6.17 -5.24 7.24
C SER A 68 6.82 -5.49 5.86
N CYS A 69 7.38 -6.70 5.66
CA CYS A 69 7.95 -7.09 4.36
C CYS A 69 6.90 -7.02 3.25
N THR A 70 5.70 -7.50 3.53
CA THR A 70 4.59 -7.52 2.58
C THR A 70 4.09 -6.12 2.28
N SER A 71 3.87 -5.26 3.29
CA SER A 71 3.50 -3.85 3.12
C SER A 71 4.49 -3.11 2.24
N GLN A 72 5.79 -3.27 2.50
CA GLN A 72 6.86 -2.65 1.72
C GLN A 72 6.91 -3.16 0.27
N ALA A 73 6.69 -4.46 0.09
CA ALA A 73 6.68 -5.09 -1.21
C ALA A 73 5.42 -4.75 -2.02
N VAL A 74 4.29 -4.45 -1.39
CA VAL A 74 3.08 -4.00 -2.11
C VAL A 74 3.19 -2.53 -2.47
N VAL A 75 3.56 -1.67 -1.52
CA VAL A 75 3.58 -0.21 -1.74
C VAL A 75 4.59 0.21 -2.82
N SER A 76 5.68 -0.55 -2.98
CA SER A 76 6.68 -0.30 -4.04
C SER A 76 6.21 -0.63 -5.46
N TYR A 77 5.08 -1.32 -5.61
CA TYR A 77 4.51 -1.73 -6.91
C TYR A 77 3.19 -1.02 -7.25
N LEU A 78 2.62 -0.26 -6.31
CA LEU A 78 1.42 0.53 -6.55
C LEU A 78 1.79 1.91 -7.07
N ASP A 79 1.08 2.36 -8.11
CA ASP A 79 1.15 3.74 -8.54
C ASP A 79 0.42 4.64 -7.53
N PRO A 80 0.76 5.95 -7.42
CA PRO A 80 0.11 6.86 -6.48
C PRO A 80 -1.42 6.89 -6.58
N LYS A 81 -1.98 6.71 -7.79
CA LYS A 81 -3.43 6.61 -8.00
C LYS A 81 -4.04 5.36 -7.38
N GLU A 82 -3.33 4.23 -7.41
CA GLU A 82 -3.76 2.98 -6.79
C GLU A 82 -3.69 3.07 -5.26
N ILE A 83 -2.64 3.73 -4.74
CA ILE A 83 -2.52 4.04 -3.31
C ILE A 83 -3.68 4.94 -2.84
N ILE A 84 -3.99 6.01 -3.58
CA ILE A 84 -5.12 6.90 -3.28
C ILE A 84 -6.45 6.14 -3.36
N SER A 85 -6.63 5.27 -4.36
CA SER A 85 -7.85 4.46 -4.50
C SER A 85 -8.04 3.56 -3.29
N PHE A 86 -7.00 2.86 -2.85
CA PHE A 86 -7.04 2.02 -1.66
C PHE A 86 -7.29 2.83 -0.38
N ALA A 87 -6.67 4.00 -0.23
CA ALA A 87 -6.88 4.86 0.93
C ALA A 87 -8.33 5.36 1.06
N ASN A 88 -9.03 5.52 -0.06
CA ASN A 88 -10.45 5.94 -0.08
C ASN A 88 -11.42 4.77 0.04
N ASP A 89 -11.04 3.57 -0.41
CA ASP A 89 -11.85 2.36 -0.37
C ASP A 89 -10.95 1.13 -0.43
N ALA A 90 -10.66 0.52 0.73
CA ALA A 90 -9.82 -0.66 0.83
C ALA A 90 -10.44 -1.91 0.16
N THR A 91 -11.74 -1.87 -0.18
CA THR A 91 -12.42 -2.95 -0.93
C THR A 91 -12.19 -2.83 -2.44
N LYS A 92 -11.78 -1.65 -2.92
CA LYS A 92 -11.27 -1.46 -4.28
C LYS A 92 -9.83 -1.97 -4.29
N GLU A 93 -9.72 -3.28 -4.38
CA GLU A 93 -8.46 -4.01 -4.42
C GLU A 93 -7.40 -3.25 -5.24
N PRO A 94 -6.23 -2.95 -4.67
CA PRO A 94 -5.03 -2.84 -5.46
C PRO A 94 -4.82 -4.23 -6.06
N VAL A 95 -5.34 -4.42 -7.27
CA VAL A 95 -5.46 -5.68 -8.04
C VAL A 95 -4.84 -6.84 -7.26
N ALA A 96 -5.61 -7.66 -6.52
CA ALA A 96 -5.00 -8.65 -5.61
C ALA A 96 -3.96 -9.54 -6.32
N SER A 97 -4.06 -9.68 -7.64
CA SER A 97 -3.06 -10.29 -8.52
C SER A 97 -1.67 -9.61 -8.53
N LYS A 98 -1.57 -8.28 -8.35
CA LYS A 98 -0.31 -7.53 -8.19
C LYS A 98 0.30 -7.77 -6.81
N MET A 99 -0.52 -7.91 -5.77
CA MET A 99 -0.02 -8.13 -4.41
C MET A 99 0.43 -9.57 -4.19
N LYS A 100 -0.33 -10.55 -4.71
CA LYS A 100 -0.15 -11.99 -4.48
C LYS A 100 1.31 -12.50 -4.64
N PRO A 101 2.07 -12.11 -5.68
CA PRO A 101 3.45 -12.57 -5.88
C PRO A 101 4.43 -12.07 -4.81
N HIS A 102 4.09 -11.03 -4.05
CA HIS A 102 4.97 -10.43 -3.04
C HIS A 102 4.85 -11.10 -1.67
N PHE A 103 3.67 -11.67 -1.35
CA PHE A 103 3.48 -12.43 -0.11
C PHE A 103 4.39 -13.67 -0.05
N ASP A 104 4.55 -14.38 -1.18
CA ASP A 104 5.40 -15.58 -1.24
C ASP A 104 6.89 -15.27 -1.00
N ARG A 105 7.34 -14.05 -1.32
CA ARG A 105 8.72 -13.59 -1.07
C ARG A 105 8.99 -13.32 0.41
N CYS A 106 7.94 -13.00 1.16
CA CYS A 106 8.03 -12.67 2.57
C CYS A 106 7.80 -13.87 3.50
N LYS A 107 7.32 -15.01 2.97
CA LYS A 107 7.16 -16.25 3.73
C LYS A 107 8.49 -16.69 4.37
N GLY A 108 8.48 -16.90 5.68
CA GLY A 108 9.65 -17.33 6.45
C GLY A 108 10.65 -16.22 6.81
N LYS A 109 10.30 -14.95 6.59
CA LYS A 109 11.04 -13.78 7.10
C LYS A 109 10.58 -13.38 8.49
#